data_AF-A0A7V6KR82-F1
#
_entry.id   AF-A0A7V6KR82-F1
#
_cell.length_a   1.000
_cell.length_b   1.000
_cell.length_c   1.000
_cell.angle_alpha   90.00
_cell.angle_beta   90.00
_cell.angle_gamma   90.00
#
_symmetry.space_group_name_H-M   'P 1'
#
loop_
_entity.id
_entity.type
_entity.pdbx_description
1 polymer ?
#
loop_
_entity_poly.entity_id
_entity_poly.type
_entity_poly.pdbx_seq_one_letter_code
_entity_poly.pdbx_strand_id
1 'polypeptide(L)'
;MAVITGLIKQKRNEDYYNIFIDGSFAFSIHKELILLHNIKEGEEIDLNEIGKIIKEDNKKRAFNHGLYYLSFRRRTQNEIEKYFEKKNYSQDVIEEVINKLIDYRMIDDQDYVKTFISDKIGGNPIGRKKILYELQRKGISQELLLNIDQWYSEEEEYKQAKRLIEKYNRKYEKSPIRERTQKIYMAGQRRGFSWEIFRKAIDECIQIEETYEDAYSIDINQAIFLAQKYKTRYEKRGFKGYILKQKIGQALQNKGYRWEDIQEILSKIIEE
;
A
#
# COMPACT_ATOMS: atom_id res chain seq x y z
N MET A 1 -17.30 -19.47 -46.64
CA MET A 1 -17.92 -18.21 -47.06
C MET A 1 -19.24 -18.13 -46.30
N ALA A 2 -19.50 -17.02 -45.63
CA ALA A 2 -20.75 -16.80 -44.90
C ALA A 2 -21.39 -15.50 -45.40
N VAL A 3 -22.72 -15.38 -45.34
CA VAL A 3 -23.43 -14.22 -45.90
C VAL A 3 -23.83 -13.28 -44.78
N ILE A 4 -23.54 -11.99 -44.94
CA ILE A 4 -24.01 -10.96 -44.01
C ILE A 4 -25.50 -10.72 -44.27
N THR A 5 -26.34 -11.04 -43.31
CA THR A 5 -27.82 -10.95 -43.43
C THR A 5 -28.41 -9.77 -42.67
N GLY A 6 -27.59 -8.93 -42.03
CA GLY A 6 -28.11 -7.73 -41.37
C GLY A 6 -27.05 -6.90 -40.66
N LEU A 7 -27.24 -5.59 -40.71
CA LEU A 7 -26.44 -4.59 -39.98
C LEU A 7 -27.38 -3.69 -39.17
N ILE A 8 -27.48 -3.91 -37.87
CA ILE A 8 -28.40 -3.16 -37.00
C ILE A 8 -27.64 -2.26 -36.04
N LYS A 9 -27.83 -0.95 -36.13
CA LYS A 9 -27.23 0.04 -35.21
C LYS A 9 -27.65 -0.23 -33.76
N GLN A 10 -26.69 -0.20 -32.82
CA GLN A 10 -26.98 -0.42 -31.40
C GLN A 10 -27.65 0.81 -30.77
N LYS A 11 -28.58 0.56 -29.82
CA LYS A 11 -29.34 1.63 -29.15
C LYS A 11 -28.52 2.46 -28.15
N ARG A 12 -27.57 1.84 -27.45
CA ARG A 12 -26.80 2.49 -26.36
C ARG A 12 -25.47 3.07 -26.83
N ASN A 13 -24.93 2.53 -27.91
CA ASN A 13 -23.67 2.98 -28.47
C ASN A 13 -23.83 3.10 -29.98
N GLU A 14 -24.17 4.30 -30.41
CA GLU A 14 -24.54 4.59 -31.80
C GLU A 14 -23.41 4.38 -32.80
N ASP A 15 -22.17 4.30 -32.32
CA ASP A 15 -21.02 4.02 -33.17
C ASP A 15 -20.83 2.53 -33.46
N TYR A 16 -21.65 1.64 -32.88
CA TYR A 16 -21.55 0.20 -33.08
C TYR A 16 -22.79 -0.39 -33.74
N TYR A 17 -22.55 -1.41 -34.57
CA TYR A 17 -23.60 -2.18 -35.24
C TYR A 17 -23.49 -3.65 -34.86
N ASN A 18 -24.64 -4.30 -34.71
CA ASN A 18 -24.77 -5.74 -34.62
C ASN A 18 -24.79 -6.33 -36.03
N ILE A 19 -23.86 -7.24 -36.29
CA ILE A 19 -23.72 -7.94 -37.57
C ILE A 19 -24.38 -9.31 -37.44
N PHE A 20 -25.26 -9.62 -38.39
CA PHE A 20 -25.92 -10.91 -38.50
C PHE A 20 -25.35 -11.67 -39.68
N ILE A 21 -25.03 -12.94 -39.46
CA ILE A 21 -24.52 -13.86 -40.48
C ILE A 21 -25.48 -15.05 -40.54
N ASP A 22 -25.91 -15.40 -41.74
CA ASP A 22 -26.85 -16.50 -42.01
C ASP A 22 -28.10 -16.46 -41.09
N GLY A 23 -28.63 -15.25 -40.87
CA GLY A 23 -29.84 -15.00 -40.06
C GLY A 23 -29.63 -14.97 -38.55
N SER A 24 -28.42 -15.22 -38.05
CA SER A 24 -28.10 -15.24 -36.62
C SER A 24 -27.16 -14.12 -36.23
N PHE A 25 -27.29 -13.61 -35.00
CA PHE A 25 -26.34 -12.63 -34.48
C PHE A 25 -24.94 -13.25 -34.40
N ALA A 26 -23.95 -12.60 -35.01
CA ALA A 26 -22.57 -13.08 -35.01
C ALA A 26 -21.69 -12.27 -34.04
N PHE A 27 -21.59 -10.96 -34.25
CA PHE A 27 -20.73 -10.07 -33.46
C PHE A 27 -21.16 -8.60 -33.61
N SER A 28 -20.47 -7.70 -32.91
CA SER A 28 -20.66 -6.25 -33.06
C SER A 28 -19.35 -5.55 -33.37
N ILE A 29 -19.36 -4.61 -34.31
CA ILE A 29 -18.17 -3.83 -34.72
C ILE A 29 -18.47 -2.33 -34.83
N HIS A 30 -17.43 -1.52 -34.67
CA HIS A 30 -17.49 -0.08 -34.84
C HIS A 30 -17.78 0.32 -36.29
N LYS A 31 -18.56 1.38 -36.49
CA LYS A 31 -18.99 1.90 -37.81
C LYS A 31 -17.83 2.18 -38.76
N GLU A 32 -16.69 2.60 -38.21
CA GLU A 32 -15.47 2.87 -38.98
C GLU A 32 -14.94 1.61 -39.67
N LEU A 33 -14.98 0.45 -39.00
CA LEU A 33 -14.52 -0.81 -39.57
C LEU A 33 -15.49 -1.34 -40.64
N ILE A 34 -16.78 -1.08 -40.47
CA ILE A 34 -17.79 -1.37 -41.51
C ILE A 34 -17.45 -0.62 -42.79
N LEU A 35 -17.13 0.67 -42.67
CA LEU A 35 -16.76 1.52 -43.81
C LEU A 35 -15.42 1.08 -44.43
N LEU A 36 -14.40 0.82 -43.60
CA LEU A 36 -13.06 0.47 -44.05
C LEU A 36 -13.02 -0.85 -44.81
N HIS A 37 -13.78 -1.85 -44.34
CA HIS A 37 -13.87 -3.17 -44.96
C HIS A 37 -15.04 -3.31 -45.94
N ASN A 38 -15.75 -2.21 -46.23
CA ASN A 38 -16.90 -2.17 -47.13
C ASN A 38 -18.01 -3.20 -46.80
N ILE A 39 -18.19 -3.55 -45.53
CA ILE A 39 -19.14 -4.58 -45.08
C ILE A 39 -20.58 -4.13 -45.39
N LYS A 40 -21.29 -4.92 -46.21
CA LYS A 40 -22.71 -4.68 -46.56
C LYS A 40 -23.57 -5.92 -46.40
N GLU A 41 -24.87 -5.69 -46.24
CA GLU A 41 -25.86 -6.77 -46.27
C GLU A 41 -25.91 -7.41 -47.67
N GLY A 42 -25.95 -8.74 -47.70
CA GLY A 42 -25.91 -9.55 -48.93
C GLY A 42 -24.50 -9.88 -49.41
N GLU A 43 -23.43 -9.34 -48.82
CA GLU A 43 -22.06 -9.69 -49.20
C GLU A 43 -21.60 -11.00 -48.54
N GLU A 44 -20.87 -11.80 -49.32
CA GLU A 44 -20.15 -12.97 -48.83
C GLU A 44 -18.83 -12.53 -48.19
N ILE A 45 -18.50 -13.12 -47.04
CA ILE A 45 -17.28 -12.78 -46.31
C ILE A 45 -16.52 -14.04 -45.88
N ASP A 46 -15.19 -13.96 -45.93
CA ASP A 46 -14.30 -15.01 -45.44
C ASP A 46 -14.19 -15.00 -43.92
N LEU A 47 -14.17 -16.18 -43.30
CA LEU A 47 -14.07 -16.33 -41.85
C LEU A 47 -12.73 -15.81 -41.32
N ASN A 48 -11.64 -15.92 -42.09
CA ASN A 48 -10.35 -15.38 -41.65
C ASN A 48 -10.36 -13.85 -41.69
N GLU A 49 -11.03 -13.25 -42.68
CA GLU A 49 -11.19 -11.80 -42.76
C GLU A 49 -12.06 -11.28 -41.60
N ILE A 50 -13.18 -11.94 -41.30
CA ILE A 50 -13.99 -11.65 -40.11
C ILE A 50 -13.13 -11.69 -38.84
N GLY A 51 -12.32 -12.74 -38.67
CA GLY A 51 -11.45 -12.88 -37.50
C GLY A 51 -10.49 -11.70 -37.32
N LYS A 52 -9.91 -11.20 -38.42
CA LYS A 52 -9.03 -10.02 -38.41
C LYS A 52 -9.79 -8.76 -38.01
N ILE A 53 -10.99 -8.55 -38.55
CA ILE A 53 -11.82 -7.37 -38.27
C ILE A 53 -12.27 -7.36 -36.80
N ILE A 54 -12.70 -8.51 -36.28
CA ILE A 54 -13.06 -8.66 -34.86
C ILE A 54 -11.85 -8.38 -33.96
N LYS A 55 -10.67 -8.91 -34.32
CA LYS A 55 -9.45 -8.64 -33.56
C LYS A 55 -9.10 -7.14 -33.58
N GLU A 56 -9.24 -6.47 -34.71
CA GLU A 56 -9.01 -5.02 -34.81
C GLU A 56 -10.00 -4.22 -33.96
N ASP A 57 -11.29 -4.55 -34.00
CA ASP A 57 -12.32 -3.92 -33.16
C ASP A 57 -12.02 -4.10 -31.66
N ASN A 58 -11.66 -5.33 -31.26
CA ASN A 58 -11.30 -5.64 -29.89
C ASN A 58 -10.08 -4.83 -29.42
N LYS A 59 -9.05 -4.67 -30.26
CA LYS A 59 -7.90 -3.81 -29.96
C LYS A 59 -8.29 -2.35 -29.78
N LYS A 60 -9.13 -1.80 -30.67
CA LYS A 60 -9.64 -0.43 -30.55
C LYS A 60 -10.44 -0.25 -29.24
N ARG A 61 -11.33 -1.18 -28.91
CA ARG A 61 -12.11 -1.16 -27.66
C ARG A 61 -11.22 -1.27 -26.42
N ALA A 62 -10.29 -2.21 -26.40
CA ALA A 62 -9.37 -2.43 -25.30
C ALA A 62 -8.50 -1.19 -25.07
N PHE A 63 -7.97 -0.59 -26.13
CA PHE A 63 -7.20 0.66 -26.04
C PHE A 63 -8.03 1.80 -25.42
N ASN A 64 -9.25 2.03 -25.89
CA ASN A 64 -10.15 3.05 -25.33
C ASN A 64 -10.51 2.77 -23.86
N HIS A 65 -10.76 1.50 -23.50
CA HIS A 65 -10.97 1.11 -22.11
C HIS A 65 -9.72 1.36 -21.25
N GLY A 66 -8.53 1.10 -21.79
CA GLY A 66 -7.25 1.37 -21.13
C GLY A 66 -7.07 2.86 -20.85
N LEU A 67 -7.27 3.71 -21.86
CA LEU A 67 -7.23 5.17 -21.71
C LEU A 67 -8.23 5.67 -20.65
N TYR A 68 -9.47 5.18 -20.71
CA TYR A 68 -10.48 5.52 -19.71
C TYR A 68 -10.05 5.08 -18.31
N TYR A 69 -9.51 3.87 -18.15
CA TYR A 69 -9.06 3.37 -16.85
C TYR A 69 -7.88 4.17 -16.27
N LEU A 70 -6.97 4.60 -17.13
CA LEU A 70 -5.82 5.45 -16.80
C LEU A 70 -6.21 6.90 -16.47
N SER A 71 -7.32 7.39 -17.02
CA SER A 71 -7.78 8.77 -16.78
C SER A 71 -8.10 9.07 -15.31
N PHE A 72 -8.45 8.05 -14.52
CA PHE A 72 -8.77 8.22 -13.10
C PHE A 72 -7.52 8.37 -12.22
N ARG A 73 -6.45 7.64 -12.56
CA ARG A 73 -5.17 7.65 -11.86
C ARG A 73 -4.14 6.82 -12.62
N ARG A 74 -2.87 7.03 -12.27
CA ARG A 74 -1.75 6.17 -12.67
C ARG A 74 -1.99 4.71 -12.26
N ARG A 75 -1.57 3.79 -13.13
CA ARG A 75 -1.68 2.34 -12.96
C ARG A 75 -0.36 1.69 -13.39
N THR A 76 -0.06 0.55 -12.79
CA THR A 76 1.03 -0.31 -13.28
C THR A 76 0.55 -1.16 -14.46
N GLN A 77 1.49 -1.68 -15.23
CA GLN A 77 1.20 -2.62 -16.32
C GLN A 77 0.34 -3.79 -15.83
N ASN A 78 0.74 -4.46 -14.74
CA ASN A 78 -0.01 -5.58 -14.17
C ASN A 78 -1.41 -5.19 -13.64
N GLU A 79 -1.65 -3.95 -13.21
CA GLU A 79 -3.01 -3.50 -12.88
C GLU A 79 -3.90 -3.41 -14.15
N ILE A 80 -3.32 -3.06 -15.30
CA ILE A 80 -4.02 -2.94 -16.59
C ILE A 80 -4.25 -4.31 -17.23
N GLU A 81 -3.28 -5.22 -17.17
CA GLU A 81 -3.44 -6.63 -17.59
C GLU A 81 -4.65 -7.25 -16.91
N LYS A 82 -4.68 -7.20 -15.57
CA LYS A 82 -5.80 -7.72 -14.76
C LYS A 82 -7.12 -7.02 -15.05
N TYR A 83 -7.08 -5.76 -15.46
CA TYR A 83 -8.28 -5.04 -15.86
C TYR A 83 -8.82 -5.55 -17.20
N PHE A 84 -7.95 -5.83 -18.17
CA PHE A 84 -8.35 -6.39 -19.46
C PHE A 84 -8.76 -7.87 -19.37
N GLU A 85 -8.09 -8.68 -18.56
CA GLU A 85 -8.49 -10.06 -18.25
C GLU A 85 -9.92 -10.11 -17.69
N LYS A 86 -10.23 -9.24 -16.72
CA LYS A 86 -11.60 -9.12 -16.16
C LYS A 86 -12.65 -8.68 -17.18
N LYS A 87 -12.23 -8.05 -18.28
CA LYS A 87 -13.08 -7.68 -19.41
C LYS A 87 -13.15 -8.77 -20.48
N ASN A 88 -12.51 -9.92 -20.27
CA ASN A 88 -12.47 -11.06 -21.18
C ASN A 88 -11.81 -10.74 -22.54
N TYR A 89 -10.83 -9.84 -22.56
CA TYR A 89 -9.97 -9.71 -23.73
C TYR A 89 -9.02 -10.91 -23.84
N SER A 90 -8.73 -11.33 -25.07
CA SER A 90 -7.76 -12.39 -25.33
C SER A 90 -6.33 -11.90 -25.08
N GLN A 91 -5.42 -12.81 -24.74
CA GLN A 91 -4.05 -12.46 -24.34
C GLN A 91 -3.28 -11.70 -25.43
N ASP A 92 -3.50 -12.04 -26.70
CA ASP A 92 -2.89 -11.36 -27.84
C ASP A 92 -3.38 -9.91 -27.98
N VAL A 93 -4.66 -9.64 -27.71
CA VAL A 93 -5.20 -8.27 -27.68
C VAL A 93 -4.63 -7.50 -26.49
N ILE A 94 -4.50 -8.14 -25.33
CA ILE A 94 -3.93 -7.53 -24.12
C ILE A 94 -2.50 -7.09 -24.37
N GLU A 95 -1.66 -8.00 -24.88
CA GLU A 95 -0.24 -7.74 -25.15
C GLU A 95 -0.06 -6.61 -26.17
N GLU A 96 -0.77 -6.65 -27.31
CA GLU A 96 -0.68 -5.61 -28.34
C GLU A 96 -1.12 -4.23 -27.80
N VAL A 97 -2.18 -4.18 -26.99
CA VAL A 97 -2.71 -2.93 -26.43
C VAL A 97 -1.79 -2.37 -25.34
N ILE A 98 -1.21 -3.22 -24.51
CA ILE A 98 -0.24 -2.81 -23.49
C ILE A 98 1.00 -2.23 -24.13
N ASN A 99 1.57 -2.91 -25.13
CA ASN A 99 2.72 -2.40 -25.87
C ASN A 99 2.42 -1.02 -26.47
N LYS A 100 1.25 -0.87 -27.09
CA LYS A 100 0.81 0.43 -27.62
C LYS A 100 0.65 1.51 -26.54
N LEU A 101 0.15 1.17 -25.36
CA LEU A 101 0.04 2.11 -24.23
C LEU A 101 1.42 2.49 -23.67
N ILE A 102 2.38 1.57 -23.65
CA ILE A 102 3.78 1.81 -23.28
C ILE A 102 4.45 2.72 -24.32
N ASP A 103 4.27 2.45 -25.61
CA ASP A 103 4.82 3.26 -26.72
C ASP A 103 4.34 4.73 -26.65
N TYR A 104 3.07 4.94 -26.30
CA TYR A 104 2.52 6.27 -26.06
C TYR A 104 2.87 6.85 -24.68
N ARG A 105 3.69 6.17 -23.88
CA ARG A 105 4.07 6.55 -22.50
C ARG A 105 2.87 6.77 -21.58
N MET A 106 1.78 6.06 -21.84
CA MET A 106 0.59 6.05 -20.99
C MET A 106 0.77 5.09 -19.81
N ILE A 107 1.64 4.09 -19.98
CA ILE A 107 2.10 3.17 -18.93
C ILE A 107 3.62 3.30 -18.84
N ASP A 108 4.11 3.52 -17.64
CA ASP A 108 5.53 3.54 -17.33
C ASP A 108 5.70 3.07 -15.88
N ASP A 109 6.08 1.81 -15.69
CA ASP A 109 6.24 1.21 -14.36
C ASP A 109 7.44 1.83 -13.61
N GLN A 110 8.47 2.30 -14.31
CA GLN A 110 9.61 2.98 -13.70
C GLN A 110 9.22 4.35 -13.16
N ASP A 111 8.52 5.16 -13.96
CA ASP A 111 7.98 6.44 -13.50
C ASP A 111 6.94 6.24 -12.39
N TYR A 112 6.14 5.18 -12.46
CA TYR A 112 5.23 4.79 -11.39
C TYR A 112 5.98 4.52 -10.08
N VAL A 113 7.03 3.69 -10.10
CA VAL A 113 7.84 3.36 -8.90
C VAL A 113 8.45 4.62 -8.32
N LYS A 114 9.10 5.45 -9.15
CA LYS A 114 9.73 6.70 -8.73
C LYS A 114 8.72 7.63 -8.03
N THR A 115 7.56 7.84 -8.66
CA THR A 115 6.51 8.72 -8.12
C THR A 115 5.92 8.15 -6.83
N PHE A 116 5.65 6.84 -6.81
CA PHE A 116 5.14 6.14 -5.64
C PHE A 116 6.06 6.30 -4.43
N ILE A 117 7.37 6.13 -4.62
CA ILE A 117 8.37 6.29 -3.57
C ILE A 117 8.40 7.73 -3.08
N SER A 118 8.45 8.71 -4.00
CA SER A 118 8.43 10.13 -3.67
C SER A 118 7.22 10.51 -2.81
N ASP A 119 6.03 10.05 -3.20
CA ASP A 119 4.78 10.28 -2.45
C ASP A 119 4.84 9.67 -1.04
N LYS A 120 5.44 8.48 -0.89
CA LYS A 120 5.60 7.82 0.41
C LYS A 120 6.56 8.57 1.33
N ILE A 121 7.68 9.04 0.79
CA ILE A 121 8.70 9.83 1.51
C ILE A 121 8.10 11.15 2.03
N GLY A 122 7.26 11.81 1.21
CA GLY A 122 6.56 13.04 1.60
C GLY A 122 5.54 12.86 2.72
N GLY A 123 5.04 11.64 2.90
CA GLY A 123 4.02 11.31 3.90
C GLY A 123 4.56 10.94 5.28
N ASN A 124 3.91 9.94 5.89
CA ASN A 124 4.38 9.39 7.16
C ASN A 124 5.65 8.54 6.93
N PRO A 125 6.61 8.56 7.86
CA PRO A 125 7.81 7.74 7.76
C PRO A 125 7.51 6.27 7.47
N ILE A 126 8.25 5.74 6.52
CA ILE A 126 8.13 4.41 5.97
C ILE A 126 9.53 3.89 5.67
N GLY A 127 9.76 2.59 5.82
CA GLY A 127 11.02 1.95 5.52
C GLY A 127 10.95 1.13 4.22
N ARG A 128 12.12 0.71 3.73
CA ARG A 128 12.29 0.14 2.39
C ARG A 128 11.50 -1.15 2.21
N LYS A 129 11.48 -2.01 3.23
CA LYS A 129 10.76 -3.30 3.16
C LYS A 129 9.26 -3.11 2.93
N LYS A 130 8.68 -2.05 3.51
CA LYS A 130 7.25 -1.76 3.33
C LYS A 130 6.96 -1.24 1.93
N ILE A 131 7.81 -0.36 1.40
CA ILE A 131 7.71 0.14 0.02
C ILE A 131 7.80 -1.02 -0.96
N LEU A 132 8.81 -1.88 -0.84
CA LEU A 132 9.00 -3.05 -1.69
C LEU A 132 7.76 -3.96 -1.67
N TYR A 133 7.25 -4.28 -0.49
CA TYR A 133 6.04 -5.09 -0.35
C TYR A 133 4.82 -4.47 -1.05
N GLU A 134 4.63 -3.15 -0.94
CA GLU A 134 3.51 -2.47 -1.60
C GLU A 134 3.66 -2.46 -3.14
N LEU A 135 4.87 -2.23 -3.66
CA LEU A 135 5.15 -2.28 -5.11
C LEU A 135 5.02 -3.70 -5.67
N GLN A 136 5.48 -4.72 -4.95
CA GLN A 136 5.27 -6.12 -5.32
C GLN A 136 3.78 -6.47 -5.42
N ARG A 137 2.96 -5.98 -4.48
CA ARG A 137 1.50 -6.15 -4.55
C ARG A 137 0.86 -5.41 -5.73
N LYS A 138 1.52 -4.40 -6.28
CA LYS A 138 1.14 -3.73 -7.53
C LYS A 138 1.62 -4.48 -8.77
N GLY A 139 2.40 -5.53 -8.60
CA GLY A 139 2.96 -6.37 -9.66
C GLY A 139 4.11 -5.71 -10.40
N ILE A 140 4.85 -4.82 -9.73
CA ILE A 140 6.12 -4.35 -10.25
C ILE A 140 7.11 -5.52 -10.32
N SER A 141 7.84 -5.63 -11.43
CA SER A 141 8.81 -6.69 -11.68
C SER A 141 9.96 -6.65 -10.66
N GLN A 142 10.54 -7.83 -10.35
CA GLN A 142 11.68 -7.89 -9.43
C GLN A 142 12.90 -7.13 -9.98
N GLU A 143 13.11 -7.14 -11.29
CA GLU A 143 14.17 -6.38 -11.96
C GLU A 143 14.11 -4.88 -11.63
N LEU A 144 12.92 -4.28 -11.69
CA LEU A 144 12.76 -2.87 -11.36
C LEU A 144 12.96 -2.62 -9.86
N LEU A 145 12.54 -3.56 -9.00
CA LEU A 145 12.72 -3.46 -7.55
C LEU A 145 14.16 -3.63 -7.09
N LEU A 146 15.01 -4.37 -7.82
CA LEU A 146 16.45 -4.46 -7.55
C LEU A 146 17.13 -3.09 -7.66
N ASN A 147 16.58 -2.20 -8.49
CA ASN A 147 17.09 -0.84 -8.67
C ASN A 147 16.47 0.18 -7.71
N ILE A 148 15.78 -0.25 -6.64
CA ILE A 148 15.07 0.66 -5.73
C ILE A 148 15.99 1.72 -5.10
N ASP A 149 17.28 1.41 -4.92
CA ASP A 149 18.26 2.31 -4.32
C ASP A 149 18.48 3.59 -5.14
N GLN A 150 18.15 3.58 -6.44
CA GLN A 150 18.17 4.77 -7.29
C GLN A 150 17.13 5.81 -6.87
N TRP A 151 16.04 5.37 -6.24
CA TRP A 151 14.93 6.24 -5.80
C TRP A 151 14.80 6.32 -4.29
N TYR A 152 15.32 5.32 -3.56
CA TYR A 152 15.27 5.26 -2.11
C TYR A 152 16.53 4.62 -1.53
N SER A 153 17.54 5.47 -1.33
CA SER A 153 18.85 5.08 -0.78
C SER A 153 18.77 4.75 0.71
N GLU A 154 19.81 4.08 1.22
CA GLU A 154 19.94 3.81 2.65
C GLU A 154 20.00 5.09 3.49
N GLU A 155 20.60 6.16 2.95
CA GLU A 155 20.65 7.46 3.61
C GLU A 155 19.26 8.10 3.73
N GLU A 156 18.43 7.96 2.70
CA GLU A 156 17.06 8.45 2.75
C GLU A 156 16.21 7.59 3.70
N GLU A 157 16.37 6.26 3.69
CA GLU A 157 15.75 5.39 4.69
C GLU A 157 16.15 5.77 6.12
N TYR A 158 17.43 6.10 6.33
CA TYR A 158 17.94 6.59 7.61
C TYR A 158 17.27 7.89 8.05
N LYS A 159 17.13 8.88 7.16
CA LYS A 159 16.41 10.13 7.46
C LYS A 159 14.95 9.88 7.82
N GLN A 160 14.28 8.98 7.11
CA GLN A 160 12.91 8.58 7.44
C GLN A 160 12.83 7.90 8.81
N ALA A 161 13.82 7.06 9.17
CA ALA A 161 13.90 6.43 10.49
C ALA A 161 14.01 7.49 11.60
N LYS A 162 14.91 8.47 11.46
CA LYS A 162 15.05 9.59 12.40
C LYS A 162 13.74 10.36 12.59
N ARG A 163 13.04 10.70 11.50
CA ARG A 163 11.72 11.36 11.56
C ARG A 163 10.69 10.52 12.34
N LEU A 164 10.70 9.20 12.19
CA LEU A 164 9.81 8.33 12.97
C LEU A 164 10.17 8.36 14.46
N ILE A 165 11.46 8.26 14.77
CA ILE A 165 11.98 8.24 16.13
C ILE A 165 11.62 9.54 16.83
N GLU A 166 11.93 10.70 16.24
CA GLU A 166 11.59 12.02 16.80
C GLU A 166 10.09 12.17 17.09
N LYS A 167 9.24 11.76 16.13
CA LYS A 167 7.78 11.79 16.29
C LYS A 167 7.32 10.94 17.48
N TYR A 168 7.85 9.73 17.62
CA TYR A 168 7.48 8.83 18.69
C TYR A 168 8.12 9.21 20.03
N ASN A 169 9.32 9.80 20.00
CA ASN A 169 10.01 10.31 21.18
C ASN A 169 9.18 11.42 21.84
N ARG A 170 8.74 12.42 21.05
CA ARG A 170 7.81 13.46 21.51
C ARG A 170 6.47 12.88 21.99
N LYS A 171 5.91 11.92 21.25
CA LYS A 171 4.62 11.30 21.62
C LYS A 171 4.66 10.56 22.96
N TYR A 172 5.81 9.96 23.31
CA TYR A 172 5.98 9.15 24.50
C TYR A 172 7.00 9.75 25.47
N GLU A 173 7.19 11.06 25.44
CA GLU A 173 8.16 11.78 26.27
C GLU A 173 8.00 11.48 27.76
N LYS A 174 6.74 11.40 28.24
CA LYS A 174 6.37 11.07 29.62
C LYS A 174 6.41 9.57 29.96
N SER A 175 6.79 8.70 29.02
CA SER A 175 6.93 7.27 29.28
C SER A 175 8.38 6.96 29.70
N PRO A 176 8.61 5.94 30.54
CA PRO A 176 9.97 5.46 30.83
C PRO A 176 10.75 5.19 29.55
N ILE A 177 12.06 5.45 29.58
CA ILE A 177 12.95 5.30 28.42
C ILE A 177 12.81 3.94 27.76
N ARG A 178 12.71 2.87 28.56
CA ARG A 178 12.54 1.48 28.09
C ARG A 178 11.22 1.28 27.34
N GLU A 179 10.10 1.75 27.91
CA GLU A 179 8.78 1.65 27.25
C GLU A 179 8.74 2.48 25.97
N ARG A 180 9.30 3.70 26.01
CA ARG A 180 9.39 4.60 24.85
C ARG A 180 10.17 3.96 23.71
N THR A 181 11.36 3.44 24.01
CA THR A 181 12.25 2.77 23.06
C THR A 181 11.58 1.53 22.45
N GLN A 182 10.93 0.69 23.27
CA GLN A 182 10.19 -0.47 22.79
C GLN A 182 9.07 -0.07 21.81
N LYS A 183 8.32 1.00 22.09
CA LYS A 183 7.27 1.50 21.20
C LYS A 183 7.83 2.04 19.88
N ILE A 184 9.00 2.67 19.92
CA ILE A 184 9.71 3.16 18.73
C ILE A 184 10.12 1.96 17.86
N TYR A 185 10.75 0.93 18.42
CA TYR A 185 11.09 -0.32 17.70
C TYR A 185 9.87 -0.97 17.05
N MET A 186 8.79 -1.16 17.81
CA MET A 186 7.55 -1.74 17.28
C MET A 186 6.94 -0.88 16.16
N ALA A 187 7.07 0.44 16.23
CA ALA A 187 6.63 1.33 15.16
C ALA A 187 7.51 1.18 13.92
N GLY A 188 8.85 1.18 14.08
CA GLY A 188 9.80 0.98 12.99
C GLY A 188 9.56 -0.32 12.23
N GLN A 189 9.37 -1.42 12.97
CA GLN A 189 9.09 -2.73 12.38
C GLN A 189 7.79 -2.73 11.55
N ARG A 190 6.69 -2.17 12.07
CA ARG A 190 5.43 -2.08 11.32
C ARG A 190 5.53 -1.16 10.10
N ARG A 191 6.45 -0.19 10.14
CA ARG A 191 6.75 0.72 9.03
C ARG A 191 7.76 0.15 8.03
N GLY A 192 8.34 -1.03 8.31
CA GLY A 192 9.20 -1.77 7.38
C GLY A 192 10.61 -1.24 7.27
N PHE A 193 11.14 -0.59 8.31
CA PHE A 193 12.55 -0.26 8.39
C PHE A 193 13.39 -1.52 8.56
N SER A 194 14.58 -1.55 7.96
CA SER A 194 15.58 -2.58 8.27
C SER A 194 16.04 -2.45 9.74
N TRP A 195 16.48 -3.56 10.32
CA TRP A 195 16.91 -3.56 11.71
C TRP A 195 18.18 -2.71 11.88
N GLU A 196 19.08 -2.82 10.92
CA GLU A 196 20.39 -2.19 10.86
C GLU A 196 20.26 -0.65 10.82
N ILE A 197 19.45 -0.14 9.89
CA ILE A 197 19.19 1.31 9.76
C ILE A 197 18.49 1.85 10.99
N PHE A 198 17.49 1.11 11.50
CA PHE A 198 16.68 1.58 12.62
C PHE A 198 17.44 1.56 13.93
N ARG A 199 18.30 0.56 14.16
CA ARG A 199 19.21 0.50 15.31
C ARG A 199 20.17 1.67 15.30
N LYS A 200 20.88 1.89 14.18
CA LYS A 200 21.79 3.03 14.01
C LYS A 200 21.09 4.37 14.31
N ALA A 201 19.86 4.54 13.81
CA ALA A 201 19.12 5.78 14.01
C ALA A 201 18.68 5.97 15.48
N ILE A 202 18.34 4.88 16.19
CA ILE A 202 18.02 4.93 17.61
C ILE A 202 19.24 5.30 18.44
N ASP A 203 20.38 4.64 18.19
CA ASP A 203 21.61 4.86 18.96
C ASP A 203 22.08 6.34 18.84
N GLU A 204 21.82 6.99 17.71
CA GLU A 204 22.11 8.42 17.52
C GLU A 204 21.05 9.36 18.12
N CYS A 205 19.75 9.06 17.93
CA CYS A 205 18.65 9.96 18.30
C CYS A 205 18.25 9.86 19.78
N ILE A 206 18.43 8.69 20.37
CA ILE A 206 18.21 8.45 21.78
C ILE A 206 19.63 8.39 22.33
N GLN A 207 20.14 9.51 22.86
CA GLN A 207 21.33 9.46 23.70
C GLN A 207 21.02 8.50 24.84
N ILE A 208 21.47 7.26 24.69
CA ILE A 208 21.68 6.38 25.82
C ILE A 208 22.95 6.96 26.44
N GLU A 209 22.82 8.03 27.24
CA GLU A 209 23.82 8.28 28.26
C GLU A 209 23.73 7.07 29.20
N GLU A 210 24.51 6.05 28.86
CA GLU A 210 24.85 4.93 29.70
C GLU A 210 25.84 5.43 30.77
N THR A 211 25.47 6.44 31.55
CA THR A 211 25.91 6.47 32.93
C THR A 211 24.95 5.54 33.66
N TYR A 212 25.51 4.52 34.31
CA TYR A 212 24.75 3.58 35.15
C TYR A 212 23.92 4.29 36.25
N GLU A 213 24.10 5.59 36.46
CA GLU A 213 23.34 6.44 37.38
C GLU A 213 22.19 7.23 36.70
N ASP A 214 22.33 7.67 35.44
CA ASP A 214 21.35 8.57 34.79
C ASP A 214 20.20 7.83 34.09
N ALA A 215 20.44 6.61 33.62
CA ALA A 215 19.37 5.71 33.14
C ALA A 215 18.37 5.31 34.25
N TYR A 216 18.68 5.64 35.51
CA TYR A 216 17.92 5.35 36.72
C TYR A 216 17.26 6.56 37.35
N SER A 217 17.36 7.77 36.77
CA SER A 217 16.54 8.89 37.20
C SER A 217 15.10 8.65 36.73
N ILE A 218 14.39 7.75 37.41
CA ILE A 218 12.95 7.66 37.35
C ILE A 218 12.42 9.03 37.69
N ASP A 219 11.59 9.60 36.82
CA ASP A 219 10.70 10.66 37.25
C ASP A 219 9.71 10.03 38.24
N ILE A 220 10.12 10.01 39.52
CA ILE A 220 9.39 9.40 40.63
C ILE A 220 7.99 10.03 40.70
N ASN A 221 7.87 11.31 40.35
CA ASN A 221 6.58 12.00 40.30
C ASN A 221 5.67 11.43 39.21
N GLN A 222 6.21 11.16 38.02
CA GLN A 222 5.46 10.52 36.94
C GLN A 222 5.05 9.07 37.28
N ALA A 223 5.94 8.32 37.94
CA ALA A 223 5.67 6.96 38.36
C ALA A 223 4.58 6.92 39.46
N ILE A 224 4.64 7.82 40.45
CA ILE A 224 3.61 8.04 41.47
C ILE A 224 2.27 8.42 40.81
N PHE A 225 2.27 9.37 39.88
CA PHE A 225 1.05 9.79 39.17
C PHE A 225 0.39 8.63 38.42
N LEU A 226 1.17 7.82 37.71
CA LEU A 226 0.66 6.62 37.03
C LEU A 226 0.10 5.60 38.03
N ALA A 227 0.80 5.41 39.14
CA ALA A 227 0.39 4.48 40.17
C ALA A 227 -0.93 4.91 40.84
N GLN A 228 -1.13 6.21 41.11
CA GLN A 228 -2.40 6.77 41.57
C GLN A 228 -3.52 6.57 40.54
N LYS A 229 -3.26 6.80 39.25
CA LYS A 229 -4.23 6.54 38.18
C LYS A 229 -4.64 5.06 38.12
N TYR A 230 -3.68 4.15 38.28
CA TYR A 230 -3.96 2.72 38.35
C TYR A 230 -4.74 2.34 39.61
N LYS A 231 -4.40 2.91 40.76
CA LYS A 231 -5.14 2.76 42.03
C LYS A 231 -6.62 3.08 41.83
N THR A 232 -6.93 4.30 41.36
CA THR A 232 -8.32 4.71 41.10
C THR A 232 -9.04 3.77 40.12
N ARG A 233 -8.35 3.31 39.08
CA ARG A 233 -8.93 2.40 38.07
C ARG A 233 -9.25 1.03 38.65
N TYR A 234 -8.37 0.48 39.48
CA TYR A 234 -8.51 -0.87 40.02
C TYR A 234 -9.43 -0.90 41.24
N GLU A 235 -9.48 0.16 42.05
CA GLU A 235 -10.48 0.32 43.12
C GLU A 235 -11.91 0.35 42.55
N LYS A 236 -12.13 1.07 41.44
CA LYS A 236 -13.42 1.06 40.71
C LYS A 236 -13.82 -0.33 40.20
N ARG A 237 -12.86 -1.26 40.08
CA ARG A 237 -13.11 -2.66 39.69
C ARG A 237 -13.26 -3.59 40.91
N GLY A 238 -13.28 -3.04 42.12
CA GLY A 238 -13.49 -3.79 43.36
C GLY A 238 -12.22 -4.38 43.99
N PHE A 239 -11.03 -4.11 43.44
CA PHE A 239 -9.78 -4.60 44.02
C PHE A 239 -9.41 -3.80 45.27
N LYS A 240 -8.98 -4.49 46.33
CA LYS A 240 -8.58 -3.90 47.62
C LYS A 240 -7.36 -4.60 48.22
N GLY A 241 -6.74 -3.98 49.22
CA GLY A 241 -5.66 -4.55 50.03
C GLY A 241 -4.50 -5.08 49.18
N TYR A 242 -3.99 -6.25 49.54
CA TYR A 242 -2.85 -6.89 48.86
C TYR A 242 -3.06 -7.06 47.34
N ILE A 243 -4.27 -7.47 46.92
CA ILE A 243 -4.57 -7.70 45.50
C ILE A 243 -4.49 -6.39 44.71
N LEU A 244 -4.93 -5.26 45.29
CA LEU A 244 -4.79 -3.94 44.68
C LEU A 244 -3.31 -3.55 44.52
N LYS A 245 -2.49 -3.73 45.58
CA LYS A 245 -1.04 -3.50 45.54
C LYS A 245 -0.39 -4.31 44.41
N GLN A 246 -0.72 -5.60 44.31
CA GLN A 246 -0.20 -6.51 43.29
C GLN A 246 -0.58 -6.06 41.86
N LYS A 247 -1.83 -5.66 41.63
CA LYS A 247 -2.29 -5.20 40.30
C LYS A 247 -1.63 -3.90 39.87
N ILE A 248 -1.43 -2.95 40.78
CA ILE A 248 -0.71 -1.69 40.49
C ILE A 248 0.76 -1.99 40.20
N GLY A 249 1.41 -2.80 41.05
CA GLY A 249 2.80 -3.20 40.86
C GLY A 249 3.03 -3.90 39.53
N GLN A 250 2.17 -4.84 39.15
CA GLN A 250 2.25 -5.52 37.85
C GLN A 250 2.02 -4.55 36.68
N ALA A 251 1.12 -3.57 36.82
CA ALA A 251 0.89 -2.55 35.79
C ALA A 251 2.12 -1.65 35.59
N LEU A 252 2.80 -1.25 36.67
CA LEU A 252 4.04 -0.46 36.61
C LEU A 252 5.21 -1.31 36.09
N GLN A 253 5.32 -2.58 36.47
CA GLN A 253 6.34 -3.48 35.95
C GLN A 253 6.18 -3.67 34.43
N ASN A 254 4.94 -3.82 33.95
CA ASN A 254 4.65 -3.85 32.51
C ASN A 254 4.95 -2.52 31.79
N LYS A 255 5.11 -1.42 32.53
CA LYS A 255 5.56 -0.12 32.04
C LYS A 255 7.09 0.05 32.08
N GLY A 256 7.80 -0.97 32.57
CA GLY A 256 9.26 -1.02 32.58
C GLY A 256 9.92 -0.42 33.83
N TYR A 257 9.16 -0.06 34.87
CA TYR A 257 9.71 0.34 36.17
C TYR A 257 10.30 -0.88 36.90
N ARG A 258 11.41 -0.70 37.66
CA ARG A 258 12.01 -1.80 38.42
C ARG A 258 11.19 -2.12 39.65
N TRP A 259 11.37 -3.34 40.15
CA TRP A 259 10.63 -3.80 41.32
C TRP A 259 10.93 -2.97 42.58
N GLU A 260 12.19 -2.61 42.80
CA GLU A 260 12.63 -1.79 43.94
C GLU A 260 11.90 -0.43 43.99
N ASP A 261 11.86 0.28 42.86
CA ASP A 261 11.17 1.59 42.76
C ASP A 261 9.65 1.44 42.90
N ILE A 262 9.09 0.36 42.33
CA ILE A 262 7.67 0.03 42.48
C ILE A 262 7.32 -0.17 43.95
N GLN A 263 8.17 -0.85 44.73
CA GLN A 263 7.92 -1.04 46.16
C GLN A 263 7.86 0.30 46.90
N GLU A 264 8.81 1.20 46.64
CA GLU A 264 8.86 2.53 47.24
C GLU A 264 7.64 3.39 46.85
N ILE A 265 7.19 3.31 45.60
CA ILE A 265 6.00 4.01 45.12
C ILE A 265 4.73 3.43 45.76
N LEU A 266 4.62 2.10 45.83
CA LEU A 266 3.46 1.44 46.43
C LEU A 266 3.35 1.74 47.92
N SER A 267 4.47 1.86 48.65
CA SER A 267 4.46 2.27 50.06
C SER A 267 4.03 3.73 50.23
N LYS A 268 4.34 4.61 49.27
CA LYS A 268 3.94 6.03 49.30
C LYS A 268 2.47 6.30 48.96
N ILE A 269 1.85 5.49 48.08
CA ILE A 269 0.48 5.77 47.60
C ILE A 269 -0.59 4.86 48.23
N ILE A 270 -0.16 3.80 48.90
CA ILE A 270 -1.01 2.83 49.59
C ILE A 270 -0.56 2.79 51.04
N GLU A 271 -0.77 3.92 51.72
CA GLU A 271 -0.92 3.90 53.18
C GLU A 271 -2.02 2.89 53.54
N GLU A 272 -1.81 2.19 54.65
CA GLU A 272 -2.67 1.11 55.16
C GLU A 272 -4.15 1.49 55.25
#